data_AF-A0A1F9VM08-F1
#
_entry.id   AF-A0A1F9VM08-F1
#
_cell.length_a   1.000
_cell.length_b   1.000
_cell.length_c   1.000
_cell.angle_alpha   90.00
_cell.angle_beta   90.00
_cell.angle_gamma   90.00
#
_symmetry.space_group_name_H-M   'P 1'
#
loop_
_entity.id
_entity.type
_entity.pdbx_description
1 polymer ?
#
loop_
_entity_poly.entity_id
_entity_poly.type
_entity_poly.pdbx_seq_one_letter_code
_entity_poly.pdbx_strand_id
1 'polypeptide(L)'
;MRRKVLVVFFPLIALLFAGCGKTNIFSWAHQSGGDTSTTALQSDALTALQDKDYAKALDYFLKILEQDPNNSEAIYGYSAAKLADAGLDLGDLIASLIKQQSSAPARLAPALESAASASLASNLLPSTIIANLTKIKIAIDAVIPRLSRISRGSADGKINADNPDVNLNLAFCYVLRAAIKVQESGAISFDTDYKVTVNTADTALANDVAKDIAIAYHRMLLVAENLNLTSGSAISGIKSDVNSLFDDLKSKISGITVDINHDYLLD
;
A
#
# COMPACT_ATOMS: atom_id res chain seq x y z
N MET A 1 49.98 -47.30 -31.57
CA MET A 1 49.06 -46.17 -31.83
C MET A 1 48.60 -45.61 -30.49
N ARG A 2 49.09 -44.43 -30.09
CA ARG A 2 48.86 -43.83 -28.77
C ARG A 2 47.78 -42.73 -28.85
N ARG A 3 46.88 -42.81 -27.86
CA ARG A 3 45.78 -41.94 -27.43
C ARG A 3 45.91 -40.44 -27.78
N LYS A 4 44.82 -39.88 -28.31
CA LYS A 4 44.41 -38.48 -28.08
C LYS A 4 42.89 -38.41 -27.94
N VAL A 5 42.41 -38.50 -26.69
CA VAL A 5 41.11 -37.93 -26.30
C VAL A 5 41.47 -36.90 -25.23
N LEU A 6 41.70 -35.67 -25.68
CA LEU A 6 41.96 -34.54 -24.80
C LEU A 6 40.61 -34.11 -24.23
N VAL A 7 40.51 -34.23 -22.91
CA VAL A 7 39.36 -33.88 -22.08
C VAL A 7 39.07 -32.37 -22.23
N VAL A 8 38.03 -32.03 -23.00
CA VAL A 8 37.41 -30.71 -23.00
C VAL A 8 36.08 -30.84 -22.24
N PHE A 9 36.16 -30.96 -20.92
CA PHE A 9 34.97 -31.08 -20.05
C PHE A 9 35.15 -30.36 -18.71
N PHE A 10 35.98 -29.31 -18.66
CA PHE A 10 36.25 -28.58 -17.41
C PHE A 10 35.79 -27.11 -17.31
N PRO A 11 35.42 -26.36 -18.38
CA PRO A 11 34.92 -24.99 -18.18
C PRO A 11 33.41 -24.90 -17.90
N LEU A 12 32.61 -25.95 -18.13
CA LEU A 12 31.15 -25.88 -17.94
C LEU A 12 30.70 -26.07 -16.49
N ILE A 13 31.48 -26.78 -15.67
CA ILE A 13 31.14 -27.07 -14.26
C ILE A 13 31.40 -25.85 -13.36
N ALA A 14 32.32 -24.96 -13.73
CA ALA A 14 32.60 -23.73 -12.97
C ALA A 14 31.47 -22.68 -13.03
N LEU A 15 30.62 -22.73 -14.07
CA LEU A 15 29.46 -21.84 -14.20
C LEU A 15 28.25 -22.26 -13.35
N LEU A 16 28.24 -23.50 -12.83
CA LEU A 16 27.13 -24.03 -12.03
C LEU A 16 27.27 -23.76 -10.51
N PHE A 17 28.43 -23.29 -10.06
CA PHE A 17 28.65 -22.93 -8.65
C PHE A 17 28.55 -21.42 -8.36
N ALA A 18 28.26 -20.58 -9.36
CA ALA A 18 27.98 -19.16 -9.17
C ALA A 18 26.51 -18.90 -8.77
N GLY A 19 25.97 -19.74 -7.87
CA GLY A 19 24.62 -19.62 -7.34
C GLY A 19 24.55 -18.66 -6.16
N CYS A 20 23.61 -17.71 -6.24
CA CYS A 20 22.85 -17.10 -5.13
C CYS A 20 23.61 -16.66 -3.87
N GLY A 21 24.80 -16.08 -4.00
CA GLY A 21 25.45 -15.29 -2.95
C GLY A 21 25.52 -13.82 -3.35
N LYS A 22 25.48 -12.90 -2.38
CA LYS A 22 25.60 -11.42 -2.54
C LYS A 22 26.88 -10.93 -3.26
N THR A 23 27.69 -11.84 -3.77
CA THR A 23 28.89 -11.59 -4.56
C THR A 23 28.66 -12.09 -5.98
N ASN A 24 27.86 -11.34 -6.75
CA ASN A 24 27.76 -11.57 -8.18
C ASN A 24 29.12 -11.25 -8.80
N ILE A 25 29.72 -12.20 -9.53
CA ILE A 25 31.04 -12.05 -10.16
C ILE A 25 31.08 -10.98 -11.24
N PHE A 26 29.93 -10.37 -11.56
CA PHE A 26 29.75 -9.19 -12.42
C PHE A 26 29.49 -7.89 -11.63
N SER A 27 29.65 -7.87 -10.31
CA SER A 27 29.52 -6.63 -9.51
C SER A 27 30.49 -5.51 -9.96
N TRP A 28 31.60 -5.86 -10.61
CA TRP A 28 32.50 -4.88 -11.23
C TRP A 28 31.93 -4.26 -12.52
N ALA A 29 30.97 -4.91 -13.18
CA ALA A 29 30.38 -4.47 -14.44
C ALA A 29 29.19 -3.49 -14.23
N HIS A 30 28.65 -3.40 -13.01
CA HIS A 30 27.64 -2.42 -12.64
C HIS A 30 27.92 -1.89 -11.23
N GLN A 31 28.51 -0.68 -11.15
CA GLN A 31 28.59 0.05 -9.89
C GLN A 31 27.25 0.75 -9.67
N SER A 32 26.54 0.35 -8.61
CA SER A 32 25.26 0.96 -8.24
C SER A 32 25.41 2.48 -8.07
N GLY A 33 24.53 3.25 -8.72
CA GLY A 33 24.59 4.71 -8.78
C GLY A 33 25.65 5.31 -9.71
N GLY A 34 26.40 4.48 -10.46
CA GLY A 34 27.40 4.93 -11.43
C GLY A 34 26.82 5.34 -12.79
N ASP A 35 25.66 4.77 -13.17
CA ASP A 35 24.89 5.16 -14.35
C ASP A 35 23.64 5.95 -13.89
N THR A 36 23.48 7.16 -14.42
CA THR A 36 22.37 8.06 -14.08
C THR A 36 21.18 7.90 -15.02
N SER A 37 21.22 6.95 -15.96
CA SER A 37 20.08 6.64 -16.83
C SER A 37 18.88 6.18 -16.00
N THR A 38 17.67 6.55 -16.42
CA THR A 38 16.44 6.17 -15.71
C THR A 38 16.29 4.66 -15.56
N THR A 39 16.72 3.87 -16.55
CA THR A 39 16.72 2.40 -16.52
C THR A 39 17.68 1.85 -15.47
N ALA A 40 18.92 2.35 -15.41
CA ALA A 40 19.90 1.89 -14.42
C ALA A 40 19.46 2.26 -12.99
N LEU A 41 19.01 3.51 -12.80
CA LEU A 41 18.46 3.98 -11.53
C LEU A 41 17.24 3.15 -11.10
N GLN A 42 16.35 2.77 -12.03
CA GLN A 42 15.20 1.92 -11.72
C GLN A 42 15.65 0.55 -11.22
N SER A 43 16.65 -0.06 -11.86
CA SER A 43 17.23 -1.35 -11.44
C SER A 43 17.88 -1.25 -10.06
N ASP A 44 18.64 -0.19 -9.81
CA ASP A 44 19.26 0.09 -8.50
C ASP A 44 18.19 0.31 -7.41
N ALA A 45 17.13 1.06 -7.71
CA ALA A 45 16.02 1.32 -6.79
C ALA A 45 15.29 0.03 -6.39
N LEU A 46 15.00 -0.84 -7.37
CA LEU A 46 14.34 -2.13 -7.12
C LEU A 46 15.22 -3.07 -6.30
N THR A 47 16.53 -3.07 -6.56
CA THR A 47 17.49 -3.86 -5.76
C THR A 47 17.52 -3.37 -4.32
N ALA A 48 17.58 -2.04 -4.11
CA ALA A 48 17.54 -1.44 -2.78
C ALA A 48 16.24 -1.76 -2.03
N LEU A 49 15.08 -1.76 -2.72
CA LEU A 49 13.80 -2.21 -2.15
C LEU A 49 13.86 -3.68 -1.68
N GLN A 50 14.40 -4.58 -2.50
CA GLN A 50 14.53 -6.00 -2.17
C GLN A 50 15.45 -6.23 -0.97
N ASP A 51 16.52 -5.46 -0.87
CA ASP A 51 17.46 -5.47 0.26
C ASP A 51 16.93 -4.76 1.51
N LYS A 52 15.71 -4.19 1.45
CA LYS A 52 15.09 -3.36 2.50
C LYS A 52 15.89 -2.10 2.85
N ASP A 53 16.76 -1.64 1.94
CA ASP A 53 17.46 -0.35 2.01
C ASP A 53 16.54 0.76 1.46
N TYR A 54 15.46 1.03 2.19
CA TYR A 54 14.41 1.95 1.75
C TYR A 54 14.92 3.38 1.54
N ALA A 55 15.94 3.80 2.30
CA ALA A 55 16.58 5.10 2.13
C ALA A 55 17.26 5.22 0.76
N LYS A 56 18.03 4.21 0.33
CA LYS A 56 18.62 4.20 -1.02
C LYS A 56 17.57 4.06 -2.11
N ALA A 57 16.56 3.22 -1.91
CA ALA A 57 15.46 3.10 -2.87
C ALA A 57 14.78 4.45 -3.11
N LEU A 58 14.51 5.21 -2.04
CA LEU A 58 13.95 6.55 -2.13
C LEU A 58 14.86 7.51 -2.90
N ASP A 59 16.17 7.51 -2.62
CA ASP A 59 17.15 8.35 -3.33
C ASP A 59 17.15 8.06 -4.83
N TYR A 60 17.18 6.78 -5.23
CA TYR A 60 17.14 6.41 -6.64
C TYR A 60 15.82 6.78 -7.31
N PHE A 61 14.66 6.50 -6.69
CA PHE A 61 13.38 6.90 -7.28
C PHE A 61 13.23 8.41 -7.38
N LEU A 62 13.73 9.18 -6.41
CA LEU A 62 13.73 10.65 -6.49
C LEU A 62 14.57 11.14 -7.67
N LYS A 63 15.76 10.58 -7.90
CA LYS A 63 16.59 10.90 -9.08
C LYS A 63 15.89 10.60 -10.40
N ILE A 64 15.10 9.52 -10.47
CA ILE A 64 14.30 9.21 -11.66
C ILE A 64 13.20 10.26 -11.82
N LEU A 65 12.50 10.63 -10.75
CA LEU A 65 11.41 11.61 -10.77
C LEU A 65 11.89 13.05 -11.03
N GLU A 66 13.15 13.36 -10.73
CA GLU A 66 13.79 14.62 -11.14
C GLU A 66 14.02 14.69 -12.65
N GLN A 67 14.34 13.56 -13.29
CA GLN A 67 14.55 13.48 -14.74
C GLN A 67 13.24 13.33 -15.52
N ASP A 68 12.31 12.55 -14.98
CA ASP A 68 11.01 12.26 -15.56
C ASP A 68 9.94 12.29 -14.45
N PRO A 69 9.36 13.48 -14.18
CA PRO A 69 8.37 13.65 -13.12
C PRO A 69 7.10 12.80 -13.32
N ASN A 70 6.80 12.37 -14.55
CA ASN A 70 5.60 11.61 -14.89
C ASN A 70 5.83 10.10 -14.92
N ASN A 71 7.05 9.62 -14.65
CA ASN A 71 7.38 8.20 -14.68
C ASN A 71 6.51 7.40 -13.69
N SER A 72 5.54 6.64 -14.19
CA SER A 72 4.58 5.93 -13.33
C SER A 72 5.24 4.81 -12.50
N GLU A 73 6.26 4.15 -13.04
CA GLU A 73 7.01 3.10 -12.34
C GLU A 73 7.80 3.67 -11.16
N ALA A 74 8.45 4.82 -11.34
CA ALA A 74 9.18 5.51 -10.27
C ALA A 74 8.24 6.12 -9.23
N ILE A 75 7.08 6.64 -9.65
CA ILE A 75 6.03 7.10 -8.72
C ILE A 75 5.58 5.93 -7.81
N TYR A 76 5.28 4.79 -8.42
CA TYR A 76 4.81 3.61 -7.69
C TYR A 76 5.90 3.06 -6.75
N GLY A 77 7.13 2.92 -7.26
CA GLY A 77 8.29 2.47 -6.48
C GLY A 77 8.65 3.41 -5.32
N TYR A 78 8.68 4.73 -5.55
CA TYR A 78 8.84 5.74 -4.50
C TYR A 78 7.78 5.56 -3.41
N SER A 79 6.53 5.32 -3.82
CA SER A 79 5.41 5.19 -2.89
C SER A 79 5.56 3.97 -1.99
N ALA A 80 5.92 2.82 -2.57
CA ALA A 80 6.24 1.61 -1.82
C ALA A 80 7.42 1.82 -0.85
N ALA A 81 8.53 2.40 -1.34
CA ALA A 81 9.70 2.68 -0.53
C ALA A 81 9.39 3.63 0.64
N LYS A 82 8.56 4.65 0.40
CA LYS A 82 8.24 5.68 1.41
C LYS A 82 7.38 5.13 2.53
N LEU A 83 6.40 4.28 2.21
CA LEU A 83 5.58 3.61 3.22
C LEU A 83 6.42 2.60 4.03
N ALA A 84 7.27 1.83 3.36
CA ALA A 84 8.16 0.88 4.03
C ALA A 84 9.18 1.56 4.96
N ASP A 85 9.79 2.68 4.52
CA ASP A 85 10.67 3.53 5.34
C ASP A 85 9.97 4.09 6.59
N ALA A 86 8.65 4.33 6.50
CA ALA A 86 7.83 4.74 7.64
C ALA A 86 7.46 3.58 8.58
N GLY A 87 7.92 2.36 8.31
CA GLY A 87 7.59 1.16 9.08
C GLY A 87 6.23 0.57 8.71
N LEU A 88 5.64 0.98 7.58
CA LEU A 88 4.41 0.41 7.05
C LEU A 88 4.74 -0.59 5.95
N ASP A 89 4.95 -1.85 6.34
CA ASP A 89 4.91 -2.95 5.37
C ASP A 89 3.43 -3.27 5.09
N LEU A 90 2.94 -2.85 3.92
CA LEU A 90 1.54 -3.09 3.53
C LEU A 90 1.21 -4.58 3.46
N GLY A 91 2.17 -5.45 3.11
CA GLY A 91 2.00 -6.89 3.10
C GLY A 91 1.76 -7.42 4.51
N ASP A 92 2.58 -7.00 5.47
CA ASP A 92 2.40 -7.35 6.88
C ASP A 92 1.15 -6.70 7.48
N LEU A 93 0.80 -5.48 7.08
CA LEU A 93 -0.41 -4.80 7.53
C LEU A 93 -1.65 -5.55 7.03
N ILE A 94 -1.73 -5.87 5.75
CA ILE A 94 -2.84 -6.64 5.18
C ILE A 94 -2.91 -8.00 5.86
N ALA A 95 -1.77 -8.69 6.02
CA ALA A 95 -1.73 -9.96 6.75
C ALA A 95 -2.18 -9.80 8.22
N SER A 96 -1.86 -8.69 8.88
CA SER A 96 -2.26 -8.39 10.26
C SER A 96 -3.74 -8.02 10.39
N LEU A 97 -4.28 -7.26 9.44
CA LEU A 97 -5.70 -6.92 9.36
C LEU A 97 -6.53 -8.17 9.09
N ILE A 98 -6.08 -9.03 8.16
CA ILE A 98 -6.67 -10.35 7.93
C ILE A 98 -6.63 -11.20 9.21
N LYS A 99 -5.54 -11.14 10.00
CA LYS A 99 -5.47 -11.84 11.29
C LYS A 99 -6.38 -11.26 12.38
N GLN A 100 -6.72 -9.97 12.32
CA GLN A 100 -7.46 -9.24 13.37
C GLN A 100 -8.99 -9.19 13.15
N GLN A 101 -9.48 -9.42 11.94
CA GLN A 101 -10.89 -9.26 11.58
C GLN A 101 -11.70 -10.56 11.78
N SER A 102 -11.88 -10.97 13.04
CA SER A 102 -12.59 -12.19 13.46
C SER A 102 -14.13 -12.16 13.32
N SER A 103 -14.68 -11.29 12.47
CA SER A 103 -16.14 -11.14 12.29
C SER A 103 -16.61 -10.74 10.88
N ALA A 104 -15.80 -10.96 9.83
CA ALA A 104 -16.17 -10.66 8.44
C ALA A 104 -16.77 -11.88 7.68
N PRO A 105 -17.58 -11.68 6.61
CA PRO A 105 -18.50 -12.69 6.06
C PRO A 105 -17.87 -14.01 5.56
N ALA A 106 -18.67 -15.07 5.62
CA ALA A 106 -18.38 -16.51 5.72
C ALA A 106 -17.52 -17.23 4.65
N ARG A 107 -16.64 -16.57 3.89
CA ARG A 107 -15.78 -17.25 2.90
C ARG A 107 -14.28 -17.23 3.18
N LEU A 108 -13.85 -16.58 4.25
CA LEU A 108 -12.48 -16.67 4.76
C LEU A 108 -12.40 -17.39 6.13
N ALA A 109 -13.56 -17.67 6.75
CA ALA A 109 -13.68 -18.13 8.14
C ALA A 109 -12.84 -19.36 8.55
N PRO A 110 -12.75 -20.47 7.79
CA PRO A 110 -12.08 -21.68 8.28
C PRO A 110 -10.56 -21.56 8.38
N ALA A 111 -9.95 -20.70 7.54
CA ALA A 111 -8.51 -20.40 7.61
C ALA A 111 -8.19 -19.39 8.72
N LEU A 112 -9.15 -18.53 9.08
CA LEU A 112 -9.02 -17.52 10.15
C LEU A 112 -9.41 -18.05 11.55
N GLU A 113 -10.25 -19.09 11.66
CA GLU A 113 -10.71 -19.67 12.93
C GLU A 113 -9.57 -20.23 13.80
N SER A 114 -8.47 -20.67 13.18
CA SER A 114 -7.30 -21.18 13.90
C SER A 114 -6.40 -20.08 14.49
N ALA A 115 -6.59 -18.82 14.12
CA ALA A 115 -5.69 -17.71 14.46
C ALA A 115 -6.29 -16.64 15.41
N ALA A 116 -7.61 -16.63 15.65
CA ALA A 116 -8.33 -15.55 16.35
C ALA A 116 -8.32 -15.63 17.90
N SER A 117 -7.38 -16.33 18.53
CA SER A 117 -7.34 -16.52 19.99
C SER A 117 -6.56 -15.44 20.78
N ALA A 118 -6.21 -14.31 20.18
CA ALA A 118 -5.42 -13.25 20.83
C ALA A 118 -6.19 -11.92 21.01
N SER A 119 -6.61 -11.68 22.27
CA SER A 119 -6.95 -10.40 22.94
C SER A 119 -7.00 -9.12 22.07
N LEU A 120 -8.21 -8.62 21.80
CA LEU A 120 -8.48 -7.30 21.22
C LEU A 120 -8.04 -6.17 22.18
N ALA A 121 -7.13 -5.30 21.73
CA ALA A 121 -6.71 -4.12 22.47
C ALA A 121 -7.57 -2.90 22.10
N SER A 122 -7.68 -1.94 23.03
CA SER A 122 -8.55 -0.75 23.04
C SER A 122 -8.25 0.35 22.00
N ASN A 123 -7.55 0.07 20.90
CA ASN A 123 -7.11 1.09 19.93
C ASN A 123 -7.52 0.73 18.50
N LEU A 124 -7.90 1.73 17.70
CA LEU A 124 -8.26 1.58 16.27
C LEU A 124 -7.09 1.03 15.43
N LEU A 125 -5.86 1.38 15.82
CA LEU A 125 -4.64 1.01 15.12
C LEU A 125 -3.78 0.07 15.99
N PRO A 126 -3.08 -0.91 15.40
CA PRO A 126 -2.11 -1.73 16.12
C PRO A 126 -1.05 -0.87 16.81
N SER A 127 -0.55 -1.29 17.97
CA SER A 127 0.46 -0.54 18.74
C SER A 127 1.75 -0.26 17.95
N THR A 128 2.10 -1.14 17.01
CA THR A 128 3.23 -0.95 16.08
C THR A 128 3.01 0.21 15.11
N ILE A 129 1.77 0.44 14.67
CA ILE A 129 1.37 1.58 13.84
C ILE A 129 1.36 2.85 14.68
N ILE A 130 0.80 2.80 15.89
CA ILE A 130 0.79 3.93 16.82
C ILE A 130 2.21 4.40 17.13
N ALA A 131 3.15 3.49 17.34
CA ALA A 131 4.55 3.83 17.59
C ALA A 131 5.22 4.59 16.43
N ASN A 132 4.70 4.45 15.20
CA ASN A 132 5.23 5.09 13.99
C ASN A 132 4.26 6.10 13.37
N LEU A 133 3.20 6.49 14.08
CA LEU A 133 2.05 7.23 13.53
C LEU A 133 2.48 8.49 12.75
N THR A 134 3.36 9.31 13.33
CA THR A 134 3.85 10.53 12.69
C THR A 134 4.62 10.26 11.39
N LYS A 135 5.48 9.24 11.36
CA LYS A 135 6.22 8.87 10.14
C LYS A 135 5.28 8.36 9.06
N ILE A 136 4.33 7.52 9.45
CA ILE A 136 3.32 6.94 8.57
C ILE A 136 2.43 8.05 7.98
N LYS A 137 2.00 9.01 8.79
CA LYS A 137 1.24 10.18 8.34
C LYS A 137 2.01 10.96 7.27
N ILE A 138 3.28 11.31 7.56
CA ILE A 138 4.15 12.04 6.60
C ILE A 138 4.30 11.25 5.30
N ALA A 139 4.48 9.93 5.39
CA ALA A 139 4.59 9.07 4.22
C ALA A 139 3.29 9.07 3.40
N ILE A 140 2.14 8.88 4.04
CA ILE A 140 0.84 8.90 3.35
C ILE A 140 0.58 10.24 2.66
N ASP A 141 0.82 11.36 3.36
CA ASP A 141 0.63 12.71 2.82
C ASP A 141 1.55 12.95 1.60
N ALA A 142 2.72 12.31 1.54
CA ALA A 142 3.60 12.34 0.37
C ALA A 142 3.17 11.38 -0.75
N VAL A 143 2.58 10.22 -0.42
CA VAL A 143 2.27 9.14 -1.35
C VAL A 143 0.96 9.35 -2.09
N ILE A 144 -0.11 9.77 -1.39
CA ILE A 144 -1.44 10.01 -1.99
C ILE A 144 -1.36 10.87 -3.26
N PRO A 145 -0.79 12.09 -3.24
CA PRO A 145 -0.79 12.93 -4.44
C PRO A 145 -0.02 12.31 -5.60
N ARG A 146 0.96 11.43 -5.35
CA ARG A 146 1.74 10.77 -6.39
C ARG A 146 0.97 9.60 -7.00
N LEU A 147 0.43 8.69 -6.18
CA LEU A 147 -0.39 7.59 -6.67
C LEU A 147 -1.66 8.08 -7.39
N SER A 148 -2.27 9.17 -6.90
CA SER A 148 -3.41 9.81 -7.58
C SER A 148 -3.08 10.25 -9.00
N ARG A 149 -1.82 10.61 -9.31
CA ARG A 149 -1.43 10.95 -10.69
C ARG A 149 -1.49 9.75 -11.62
N ILE A 150 -1.08 8.57 -11.15
CA ILE A 150 -1.22 7.33 -11.92
C ILE A 150 -2.71 7.01 -12.08
N SER A 151 -3.48 7.00 -11.00
CA SER A 151 -4.91 6.60 -11.03
C SER A 151 -5.82 7.56 -11.80
N ARG A 152 -5.33 8.75 -12.17
CA ARG A 152 -6.02 9.73 -13.04
C ARG A 152 -5.51 9.73 -14.48
N GLY A 153 -4.56 8.85 -14.82
CA GLY A 153 -3.92 8.84 -16.13
C GLY A 153 -3.10 10.09 -16.43
N SER A 154 -2.66 10.82 -15.40
CA SER A 154 -1.82 12.02 -15.52
C SER A 154 -0.32 11.72 -15.42
N ALA A 155 0.06 10.44 -15.38
CA ALA A 155 1.43 9.95 -15.46
C ALA A 155 1.80 9.60 -16.93
N ASP A 156 2.94 8.97 -17.15
CA ASP A 156 3.43 8.56 -18.49
C ASP A 156 2.63 7.40 -19.14
N GLY A 157 1.68 6.82 -18.43
CA GLY A 157 0.77 5.79 -18.93
C GLY A 157 1.35 4.37 -18.98
N LYS A 158 2.59 4.14 -18.52
CA LYS A 158 3.16 2.77 -18.47
C LYS A 158 2.42 1.89 -17.46
N ILE A 159 2.04 2.45 -16.32
CA ILE A 159 1.06 1.85 -15.40
C ILE A 159 -0.30 2.44 -15.72
N ASN A 160 -1.26 1.57 -16.06
CA ASN A 160 -2.63 1.99 -16.37
C ASN A 160 -3.30 2.65 -15.13
N ALA A 161 -4.12 3.66 -15.36
CA ALA A 161 -4.91 4.34 -14.33
C ALA A 161 -5.88 3.39 -13.61
N ASP A 162 -6.35 2.35 -14.29
CA ASP A 162 -7.22 1.31 -13.74
C ASP A 162 -6.45 0.19 -12.99
N ASN A 163 -5.11 0.28 -12.91
CA ASN A 163 -4.28 -0.78 -12.34
C ASN A 163 -4.76 -1.14 -10.90
N PRO A 164 -5.11 -2.43 -10.64
CA PRO A 164 -5.64 -2.86 -9.35
C PRO A 164 -4.70 -2.56 -8.17
N ASP A 165 -3.39 -2.75 -8.34
CA ASP A 165 -2.42 -2.56 -7.26
C ASP A 165 -2.31 -1.08 -6.86
N VAL A 166 -2.27 -0.17 -7.84
CA VAL A 166 -2.27 1.28 -7.61
C VAL A 166 -3.54 1.72 -6.88
N ASN A 167 -4.71 1.32 -7.37
CA ASN A 167 -5.98 1.72 -6.78
C ASN A 167 -6.17 1.11 -5.37
N LEU A 168 -5.72 -0.12 -5.15
CA LEU A 168 -5.76 -0.77 -3.84
C LEU A 168 -4.83 -0.07 -2.84
N ASN A 169 -3.58 0.19 -3.21
CA ASN A 169 -2.62 0.91 -2.35
C ASN A 169 -3.10 2.32 -2.04
N LEU A 170 -3.66 3.02 -3.01
CA LEU A 170 -4.25 4.34 -2.82
C LEU A 170 -5.44 4.29 -1.86
N ALA A 171 -6.34 3.30 -2.01
CA ALA A 171 -7.45 3.09 -1.08
C ALA A 171 -6.98 2.88 0.35
N PHE A 172 -5.96 2.02 0.55
CA PHE A 172 -5.36 1.80 1.87
C PHE A 172 -4.77 3.07 2.46
N CYS A 173 -4.07 3.89 1.65
CA CYS A 173 -3.53 5.16 2.12
C CYS A 173 -4.63 6.11 2.62
N TYR A 174 -5.77 6.19 1.92
CA TYR A 174 -6.90 7.01 2.34
C TYR A 174 -7.56 6.48 3.62
N VAL A 175 -7.80 5.17 3.74
CA VAL A 175 -8.34 4.56 4.98
C VAL A 175 -7.41 4.85 6.16
N LEU A 176 -6.11 4.66 5.97
CA LEU A 176 -5.15 4.87 7.03
C LEU A 176 -5.02 6.36 7.39
N ARG A 177 -5.09 7.28 6.42
CA ARG A 177 -5.15 8.73 6.69
C ARG A 177 -6.38 9.10 7.51
N ALA A 178 -7.54 8.55 7.17
CA ALA A 178 -8.79 8.74 7.92
C ALA A 178 -8.64 8.25 9.37
N ALA A 179 -8.09 7.04 9.56
CA ALA A 179 -7.85 6.46 10.88
C ALA A 179 -6.85 7.29 11.71
N ILE A 180 -5.79 7.81 11.10
CA ILE A 180 -4.82 8.68 11.76
C ILE A 180 -5.47 9.99 12.19
N LYS A 181 -6.23 10.66 11.31
CA LYS A 181 -6.95 11.91 11.64
C LYS A 181 -7.88 11.72 12.84
N VAL A 182 -8.62 10.61 12.85
CA VAL A 182 -9.47 10.21 13.97
C VAL A 182 -8.64 10.02 15.25
N GLN A 183 -7.58 9.22 15.19
CA GLN A 183 -6.71 8.93 16.33
C GLN A 183 -6.04 10.18 16.92
N GLU A 184 -5.53 11.09 16.08
CA GLU A 184 -4.83 12.31 16.51
C GLU A 184 -5.79 13.35 17.10
N SER A 185 -7.04 13.37 16.63
CA SER A 185 -8.01 14.37 17.08
C SER A 185 -8.44 14.20 18.54
N GLY A 186 -8.45 12.97 19.06
CA GLY A 186 -9.13 12.62 20.31
C GLY A 186 -10.65 12.89 20.31
N ALA A 187 -11.18 13.44 19.20
CA ALA A 187 -12.56 13.81 18.99
C ALA A 187 -13.42 12.58 18.70
N ILE A 188 -12.82 11.49 18.25
CA ILE A 188 -13.51 10.28 17.87
C ILE A 188 -12.88 9.12 18.66
N SER A 189 -13.68 8.51 19.54
CA SER A 189 -13.29 7.35 20.33
C SER A 189 -14.10 6.13 19.92
N PHE A 190 -13.47 4.97 19.94
CA PHE A 190 -14.12 3.68 19.70
C PHE A 190 -14.23 2.97 21.05
N ASP A 191 -15.44 2.56 21.43
CA ASP A 191 -15.60 1.66 22.56
C ASP A 191 -15.33 0.20 22.15
N THR A 192 -15.40 -0.71 23.12
CA THR A 192 -15.15 -2.15 22.92
C THR A 192 -16.18 -2.84 22.01
N ASP A 193 -17.30 -2.17 21.71
CA ASP A 193 -18.36 -2.66 20.82
C ASP A 193 -18.31 -1.99 19.43
N TYR A 194 -17.18 -1.33 19.10
CA TYR A 194 -17.03 -0.51 17.89
C TYR A 194 -18.01 0.67 17.80
N LYS A 195 -18.63 1.10 18.91
CA LYS A 195 -19.40 2.34 18.90
C LYS A 195 -18.46 3.52 18.79
N VAL A 196 -18.74 4.37 17.81
CA VAL A 196 -17.99 5.58 17.54
C VAL A 196 -18.64 6.68 18.36
N THR A 197 -17.91 7.19 19.35
CA THR A 197 -18.35 8.35 20.14
C THR A 197 -17.59 9.57 19.66
N VAL A 198 -18.33 10.53 19.10
CA VAL A 198 -17.79 11.79 18.61
C VAL A 198 -17.91 12.83 19.73
N ASN A 199 -16.81 13.10 20.43
CA ASN A 199 -16.73 13.95 21.62
C ASN A 199 -16.81 15.46 21.30
N THR A 200 -16.61 15.85 20.05
CA THR A 200 -16.69 17.25 19.60
C THR A 200 -17.39 17.34 18.25
N ALA A 201 -18.25 18.34 18.06
CA ALA A 201 -18.83 18.69 16.76
C ALA A 201 -17.77 19.31 15.81
N ASP A 202 -16.63 18.66 15.63
CA ASP A 202 -15.63 19.05 14.62
C ASP A 202 -16.12 18.59 13.26
N THR A 203 -17.03 19.39 12.70
CA THR A 203 -17.68 19.09 11.44
C THR A 203 -16.70 19.10 10.27
N ALA A 204 -15.59 19.84 10.40
CA ALA A 204 -14.53 19.86 9.40
C ALA A 204 -13.75 18.53 9.40
N LEU A 205 -13.33 18.05 10.57
CA LEU A 205 -12.68 16.75 10.70
C LEU A 205 -13.56 15.61 10.19
N ALA A 206 -14.84 15.59 10.59
CA ALA A 206 -15.78 14.56 10.14
C ALA A 206 -15.94 14.56 8.61
N ASN A 207 -16.03 15.75 7.99
CA ASN A 207 -16.08 15.87 6.53
C ASN A 207 -14.79 15.39 5.86
N ASP A 208 -13.63 15.72 6.41
CA ASP A 208 -12.33 15.30 5.86
C ASP A 208 -12.10 13.79 5.96
N VAL A 209 -12.55 13.18 7.06
CA VAL A 209 -12.54 11.73 7.26
C VAL A 209 -13.51 11.05 6.29
N ALA A 210 -14.74 11.57 6.17
CA ALA A 210 -15.74 11.01 5.26
C ALA A 210 -15.27 11.06 3.79
N LYS A 211 -14.62 12.15 3.37
CA LYS A 211 -14.01 12.27 2.04
C LYS A 211 -12.96 11.19 1.78
N ASP A 212 -12.04 10.99 2.73
CA ASP A 212 -11.00 9.96 2.61
C ASP A 212 -11.61 8.56 2.47
N ILE A 213 -12.59 8.21 3.31
CA ILE A 213 -13.27 6.91 3.25
C ILE A 213 -14.03 6.77 1.91
N ALA A 214 -14.67 7.82 1.41
CA ALA A 214 -15.44 7.76 0.16
C ALA A 214 -14.53 7.51 -1.05
N ILE A 215 -13.38 8.20 -1.10
CA ILE A 215 -12.38 7.98 -2.14
C ILE A 215 -11.83 6.55 -2.04
N ALA A 216 -11.48 6.09 -0.83
CA ALA A 216 -10.99 4.73 -0.63
C ALA A 216 -11.99 3.68 -1.14
N TYR A 217 -13.27 3.83 -0.80
CA TYR A 217 -14.33 2.94 -1.23
C TYR A 217 -14.47 2.91 -2.75
N HIS A 218 -14.51 4.07 -3.41
CA HIS A 218 -14.56 4.15 -4.86
C HIS A 218 -13.39 3.42 -5.52
N ARG A 219 -12.18 3.60 -5.00
CA ARG A 219 -10.98 2.91 -5.49
C ARG A 219 -11.06 1.39 -5.30
N MET A 220 -11.59 0.92 -4.17
CA MET A 220 -11.83 -0.52 -3.94
C MET A 220 -12.86 -1.11 -4.91
N LEU A 221 -13.89 -0.35 -5.30
CA LEU A 221 -14.85 -0.79 -6.32
C LEU A 221 -14.17 -0.97 -7.69
N LEU A 222 -13.30 -0.04 -8.10
CA LEU A 222 -12.52 -0.16 -9.34
C LEU A 222 -11.62 -1.40 -9.31
N VAL A 223 -10.94 -1.65 -8.19
CA VAL A 223 -10.13 -2.87 -8.00
C VAL A 223 -10.98 -4.12 -8.18
N ALA A 224 -12.16 -4.16 -7.57
CA ALA A 224 -13.04 -5.32 -7.65
C ALA A 224 -13.58 -5.57 -9.06
N GLU A 225 -13.90 -4.51 -9.79
CA GLU A 225 -14.30 -4.56 -11.20
C GLU A 225 -13.16 -5.11 -12.08
N ASN A 226 -11.96 -4.54 -11.97
CA ASN A 226 -10.80 -4.92 -12.79
C ASN A 226 -10.30 -6.35 -12.51
N LEU A 227 -10.46 -6.84 -11.29
CA LEU A 227 -10.15 -8.22 -10.92
C LEU A 227 -11.27 -9.21 -11.27
N ASN A 228 -12.35 -8.77 -11.93
CA ASN A 228 -13.53 -9.58 -12.23
C ASN A 228 -14.09 -10.30 -11.00
N LEU A 229 -14.07 -9.64 -9.83
CA LEU A 229 -14.63 -10.19 -8.58
C LEU A 229 -16.17 -10.12 -8.58
N THR A 230 -16.80 -10.34 -9.73
CA THR A 230 -18.23 -10.19 -9.99
C THR A 230 -19.10 -11.25 -9.30
N SER A 231 -18.51 -12.21 -8.58
CA SER A 231 -19.29 -13.11 -7.73
C SER A 231 -19.95 -12.28 -6.62
N GLY A 232 -21.26 -12.04 -6.77
CA GLY A 232 -22.04 -11.07 -6.00
C GLY A 232 -22.12 -11.28 -4.48
N SER A 233 -21.37 -12.22 -3.90
CA SER A 233 -21.28 -12.38 -2.45
C SER A 233 -20.11 -11.61 -1.82
N ALA A 234 -18.95 -11.54 -2.49
CA ALA A 234 -17.77 -10.89 -1.95
C ALA A 234 -17.84 -9.36 -2.07
N ILE A 235 -18.17 -8.84 -3.27
CA ILE A 235 -18.38 -7.40 -3.48
C ILE A 235 -19.59 -6.91 -2.70
N SER A 236 -20.69 -7.69 -2.64
CA SER A 236 -21.87 -7.32 -1.84
C SER A 236 -21.54 -7.27 -0.35
N GLY A 237 -20.69 -8.18 0.15
CA GLY A 237 -20.16 -8.13 1.51
C GLY A 237 -19.38 -6.86 1.79
N ILE A 238 -18.34 -6.56 0.98
CA ILE A 238 -17.53 -5.34 1.13
C ILE A 238 -18.39 -4.07 1.02
N LYS A 239 -19.30 -4.03 0.03
CA LYS A 239 -20.25 -2.93 -0.16
C LYS A 239 -21.19 -2.77 1.03
N SER A 240 -21.72 -3.87 1.56
CA SER A 240 -22.59 -3.87 2.74
C SER A 240 -21.82 -3.39 3.97
N ASP A 241 -20.60 -3.90 4.19
CA ASP A 241 -19.77 -3.56 5.36
C ASP A 241 -19.36 -2.08 5.31
N VAL A 242 -18.97 -1.57 4.15
CA VAL A 242 -18.61 -0.15 3.98
C VAL A 242 -19.85 0.74 4.10
N ASN A 243 -20.97 0.37 3.48
CA ASN A 243 -22.22 1.13 3.64
C ASN A 243 -22.67 1.15 5.10
N SER A 244 -22.58 0.03 5.82
CA SER A 244 -22.89 -0.05 7.24
C SER A 244 -21.97 0.83 8.06
N LEU A 245 -20.66 0.83 7.77
CA LEU A 245 -19.70 1.71 8.44
C LEU A 245 -20.01 3.18 8.16
N PHE A 246 -20.38 3.52 6.92
CA PHE A 246 -20.79 4.87 6.53
C PHE A 246 -22.09 5.30 7.18
N ASP A 247 -23.11 4.45 7.20
CA ASP A 247 -24.41 4.74 7.80
C ASP A 247 -24.29 4.87 9.31
N ASP A 248 -23.47 4.02 9.93
CA ASP A 248 -23.15 4.10 11.35
C ASP A 248 -22.38 5.41 11.66
N LEU A 249 -21.35 5.74 10.87
CA LEU A 249 -20.65 7.02 10.96
C LEU A 249 -21.62 8.20 10.77
N LYS A 250 -22.46 8.16 9.73
CA LYS A 250 -23.47 9.17 9.37
C LYS A 250 -24.51 9.37 10.48
N SER A 251 -24.98 8.28 11.08
CA SER A 251 -25.94 8.31 12.19
C SER A 251 -25.31 8.92 13.45
N LYS A 252 -24.02 8.70 13.67
CA LYS A 252 -23.27 9.21 14.82
C LYS A 252 -22.80 10.65 14.62
N ILE A 253 -22.70 11.13 13.38
CA ILE A 253 -22.48 12.53 13.03
C ILE A 253 -23.77 13.27 12.64
N SER A 254 -24.96 12.70 12.94
CA SER A 254 -26.24 13.22 12.44
C SER A 254 -26.41 14.71 12.79
N GLY A 255 -26.36 15.55 11.75
CA GLY A 255 -26.19 17.01 11.84
C GLY A 255 -25.20 17.55 10.79
N ILE A 256 -24.35 16.69 10.22
CA ILE A 256 -23.41 17.03 9.15
C ILE A 256 -23.90 16.47 7.81
N THR A 257 -24.26 17.34 6.88
CA THR A 257 -24.47 16.96 5.49
C THR A 257 -23.10 16.81 4.82
N VAL A 258 -22.66 15.58 4.59
CA VAL A 258 -21.46 15.32 3.79
C VAL A 258 -21.85 15.47 2.31
N ASP A 259 -21.47 16.60 1.71
CA ASP A 259 -21.59 16.80 0.27
C ASP A 259 -20.47 16.02 -0.44
N ILE A 260 -20.75 14.74 -0.73
CA ILE A 260 -19.90 13.93 -1.61
C ILE A 260 -20.28 14.30 -3.04
N ASN A 261 -19.91 15.51 -3.44
CA ASN A 261 -20.08 15.95 -4.82
C ASN A 261 -19.30 15.01 -5.76
N HIS A 262 -19.90 14.62 -6.88
CA HIS A 262 -19.32 13.66 -7.83
C HIS A 262 -17.93 14.10 -8.32
N ASP A 263 -17.69 15.41 -8.34
CA ASP A 263 -16.41 16.02 -8.70
C ASP A 263 -15.25 15.54 -7.82
N TYR A 264 -15.48 15.23 -6.53
CA TYR A 264 -14.44 14.70 -5.63
C TYR A 264 -13.97 13.28 -5.97
N LEU A 265 -14.74 12.53 -6.78
CA LEU A 265 -14.35 11.22 -7.29
C LEU A 265 -13.50 11.32 -8.56
N LEU A 266 -13.49 12.50 -9.19
CA LEU A 266 -12.79 12.80 -10.44
C LEU A 266 -11.56 13.72 -10.22
N ASP A 267 -11.55 14.47 -9.12
CA ASP A 267 -10.47 15.37 -8.68
C ASP A 267 -9.31 14.71 -7.94
#